data_AF-A0A2T4H694-F1
#
_entry.id   AF-A0A2T4H694-F1
#
_cell.length_a   1.000
_cell.length_b   1.000
_cell.length_c   1.000
_cell.angle_alpha   90.00
_cell.angle_beta   90.00
_cell.angle_gamma   90.00
#
_symmetry.space_group_name_H-M   'P 1'
#
loop_
_entity.id
_entity.type
_entity.pdbx_description
1 polymer ?
#
loop_
_entity_poly.entity_id
_entity_poly.type
_entity_poly.pdbx_seq_one_letter_code
_entity_poly.pdbx_strand_id
1 'polypeptide(L)'
;MDYSVVRQFFTFKDPAHANGGLARDGLPLDVKQWRAIEEMLALDWHKRLWTHQEVVLANKETCIVMLGYEEISWKQFHDAVSVICFLTSPPSYAIDNLVAYNQHAQVVGDRLLACADDMEKSDNWLGALPATKYFECSDDRDRIYSLRGLVEPDVAESIEVDYTKSLKQIFTSVCLNEITRQQDLDFLTYCNAAASPSWVADLERPWGDLTVDSNAGGNSSPAVDLIEPHVLEVAGMACDELYDEPCPLRPKELVEPLGEFRQRIVDTFLSLVSEESLQDDSILDQLIMVLTYGQVRDYSTQKLHPPGVYSLHSLSDWRRKIRQWINSEYGYEKDNVQEPWEKDDVYLRSLPVGGSVYGCVKTCRGTFIRVPMEAQKGDTIAVLLGLSTSIILRRQARENSYLVIGPAYHPDFSAAEAFLGNDFDGWERLWHREFLLHGFVKEGHSIRYTDPRLDGVPFCDGFEEVVLDDGRPFWGRDGHRDLSVKDPRMSEASLRERGAPIQRFQLL
;
A
#
# COMPACT_ATOMS: atom_id res chain seq x y z
N MET A 1 16.38 3.68 -20.68
CA MET A 1 16.05 2.68 -19.65
C MET A 1 14.56 2.81 -19.46
N ASP A 2 13.82 1.75 -19.74
CA ASP A 2 12.36 1.78 -19.65
C ASP A 2 12.01 1.29 -18.24
N TYR A 3 11.82 2.16 -17.27
CA TYR A 3 11.20 1.77 -16.01
C TYR A 3 9.69 2.00 -16.13
N SER A 4 8.88 1.22 -15.41
CA SER A 4 7.47 1.57 -15.20
C SER A 4 7.30 1.94 -13.75
N VAL A 5 6.75 3.13 -13.50
CA VAL A 5 6.25 3.47 -12.17
C VAL A 5 4.85 2.89 -12.08
N VAL A 6 4.69 1.90 -11.22
CA VAL A 6 3.36 1.49 -10.73
C VAL A 6 3.23 2.26 -9.43
N ARG A 7 2.21 3.12 -9.31
CA ARG A 7 1.88 4.18 -8.31
C ARG A 7 2.43 4.11 -6.86
N GLN A 8 3.16 3.09 -6.44
CA GLN A 8 3.75 2.92 -5.12
C GLN A 8 5.22 2.42 -5.12
N PHE A 9 5.83 2.06 -6.26
CA PHE A 9 7.21 1.54 -6.32
C PHE A 9 7.96 1.88 -7.63
N PHE A 10 9.29 2.04 -7.54
CA PHE A 10 10.16 2.09 -8.71
C PHE A 10 10.35 0.68 -9.28
N THR A 11 9.83 0.43 -10.50
CA THR A 11 10.08 -0.83 -11.22
C THR A 11 11.08 -0.59 -12.35
N PHE A 12 12.35 -0.92 -12.11
CA PHE A 12 13.39 -0.81 -13.13
C PHE A 12 13.23 -1.98 -14.12
N LYS A 13 12.75 -1.75 -15.36
CA LYS A 13 12.86 -2.76 -16.41
C LYS A 13 14.24 -2.65 -17.02
N ASP A 14 14.95 -3.77 -17.07
CA ASP A 14 16.26 -3.88 -17.72
C ASP A 14 16.06 -4.14 -19.21
N PRO A 15 16.33 -3.17 -20.12
CA PRO A 15 16.14 -3.40 -21.55
C PRO A 15 17.36 -4.06 -22.21
N ALA A 16 18.45 -4.37 -21.48
CA ALA A 16 19.74 -4.64 -22.11
C ALA A 16 20.50 -5.89 -21.64
N HIS A 17 20.18 -6.54 -20.53
CA HIS A 17 21.15 -7.47 -19.95
C HIS A 17 20.64 -8.85 -19.48
N ALA A 18 20.63 -9.79 -20.43
CA ALA A 18 20.69 -11.23 -20.16
C ALA A 18 22.02 -11.70 -19.49
N ASN A 19 22.98 -10.79 -19.17
CA ASN A 19 24.26 -11.13 -18.51
C ASN A 19 25.02 -9.91 -17.90
N GLY A 20 24.34 -8.85 -17.48
CA GLY A 20 25.01 -7.59 -17.08
C GLY A 20 24.21 -6.77 -16.08
N GLY A 21 23.97 -7.31 -14.88
CA GLY A 21 23.38 -6.51 -13.81
C GLY A 21 24.24 -5.28 -13.52
N LEU A 22 23.60 -4.15 -13.21
CA LEU A 22 24.25 -3.08 -12.46
C LEU A 22 24.99 -3.73 -11.29
N ALA A 23 26.30 -3.45 -11.20
CA ALA A 23 27.27 -4.35 -10.61
C ALA A 23 26.81 -4.89 -9.25
N ARG A 24 26.86 -6.22 -9.13
CA ARG A 24 26.70 -6.96 -7.86
C ARG A 24 27.65 -6.46 -6.75
N ASP A 25 28.58 -5.58 -7.09
CA ASP A 25 29.60 -4.94 -6.25
C ASP A 25 29.24 -3.50 -5.80
N GLY A 26 28.02 -3.03 -6.10
CA GLY A 26 27.57 -1.67 -5.77
C GLY A 26 27.98 -0.62 -6.81
N LEU A 27 27.53 0.62 -6.61
CA LEU A 27 27.98 1.74 -7.44
C LEU A 27 29.45 2.05 -7.12
N PRO A 28 30.29 2.35 -8.13
CA PRO A 28 31.71 2.67 -7.94
C PRO A 28 31.89 4.12 -7.41
N LEU A 29 31.14 4.47 -6.37
CA LEU A 29 31.18 5.76 -5.69
C LEU A 29 32.07 5.65 -4.46
N ASP A 30 33.01 6.58 -4.33
CA ASP A 30 33.83 6.70 -3.13
C ASP A 30 33.05 7.33 -1.96
N VAL A 31 33.65 7.30 -0.76
CA VAL A 31 33.02 7.86 0.46
C VAL A 31 32.72 9.35 0.32
N LYS A 32 33.54 10.12 -0.40
CA LYS A 32 33.30 11.57 -0.57
C LYS A 32 32.10 11.80 -1.49
N GLN A 33 31.94 10.98 -2.53
CA GLN A 33 30.80 11.06 -3.43
C GLN A 33 29.50 10.68 -2.71
N TRP A 34 29.50 9.64 -1.88
CA TRP A 34 28.33 9.31 -1.04
C TRP A 34 27.95 10.44 -0.08
N ARG A 35 28.94 11.07 0.55
CA ARG A 35 28.70 12.25 1.40
C ARG A 35 28.18 13.46 0.63
N ALA A 36 28.69 13.70 -0.57
CA ALA A 36 28.17 14.76 -1.43
C ALA A 36 26.70 14.49 -1.82
N ILE A 37 26.33 13.23 -2.05
CA ILE A 37 24.94 12.83 -2.27
C ILE A 37 24.11 13.07 -1.00
N GLU A 38 24.60 12.68 0.19
CA GLU A 38 23.93 12.95 1.47
C GLU A 38 23.66 14.46 1.67
N GLU A 39 24.65 15.32 1.39
CA GLU A 39 24.51 16.78 1.45
C GLU A 39 23.52 17.33 0.40
N MET A 40 23.55 16.80 -0.82
CA MET A 40 22.64 17.18 -1.90
C MET A 40 21.18 16.84 -1.54
N LEU A 41 20.93 15.64 -1.03
CA LEU A 41 19.58 15.24 -0.59
C LEU A 41 19.07 16.14 0.56
N ALA A 42 19.97 16.64 1.40
CA ALA A 42 19.66 17.49 2.54
C ALA A 42 19.34 18.96 2.18
N LEU A 43 19.45 19.37 0.92
CA LEU A 43 19.17 20.74 0.48
C LEU A 43 17.72 21.14 0.78
N ASP A 44 17.53 22.35 1.31
CA ASP A 44 16.19 22.84 1.73
C ASP A 44 15.19 22.93 0.58
N TRP A 45 15.65 23.05 -0.68
CA TRP A 45 14.76 22.99 -1.83
C TRP A 45 13.98 21.66 -1.89
N HIS A 46 14.59 20.53 -1.53
CA HIS A 46 13.89 19.24 -1.51
C HIS A 46 12.79 19.20 -0.45
N LYS A 47 12.98 19.88 0.68
CA LYS A 47 12.05 19.81 1.82
C LYS A 47 10.79 20.64 1.63
N ARG A 48 10.83 21.70 0.81
CA ARG A 48 9.70 22.65 0.68
C ARG A 48 8.53 22.07 -0.11
N LEU A 49 7.34 22.04 0.50
CA LEU A 49 6.13 21.48 -0.11
C LEU A 49 5.80 22.06 -1.50
N TRP A 50 5.76 23.38 -1.64
CA TRP A 50 5.38 24.04 -2.90
C TRP A 50 6.33 23.74 -4.07
N THR A 51 7.60 23.44 -3.79
CA THR A 51 8.56 23.06 -4.84
C THR A 51 8.26 21.69 -5.46
N HIS A 52 7.46 20.86 -4.79
CA HIS A 52 6.95 19.62 -5.36
C HIS A 52 6.02 19.91 -6.55
N GLN A 53 5.02 20.79 -6.38
CA GLN A 53 4.17 21.22 -7.50
C GLN A 53 4.99 21.89 -8.62
N GLU A 54 5.93 22.76 -8.26
CA GLU A 54 6.76 23.49 -9.23
C GLU A 54 7.46 22.53 -10.19
N VAL A 55 8.06 21.46 -9.67
CA VAL A 55 8.79 20.50 -10.50
C VAL A 55 7.88 19.49 -11.18
N VAL A 56 6.81 19.03 -10.51
CA VAL A 56 5.86 18.07 -11.09
C VAL A 56 5.19 18.69 -12.32
N LEU A 57 4.82 19.97 -12.25
CA LEU A 57 4.17 20.70 -13.35
C LEU A 57 5.14 21.34 -14.35
N ALA A 58 6.45 21.28 -14.10
CA ALA A 58 7.45 21.81 -15.02
C ALA A 58 7.49 21.00 -16.33
N ASN A 59 7.81 21.68 -17.43
CA ASN A 59 8.11 20.99 -18.69
C ASN A 59 9.39 20.15 -18.52
N LYS A 60 9.24 18.83 -18.54
CA LYS A 60 10.33 17.86 -18.28
C LYS A 60 11.45 17.90 -19.32
N GLU A 61 11.17 18.36 -20.54
CA GLU A 61 12.16 18.47 -21.61
C GLU A 61 13.10 19.66 -21.40
N THR A 62 12.59 20.74 -20.80
CA THR A 62 13.35 21.99 -20.60
C THR A 62 13.77 22.22 -19.15
N CYS A 63 13.28 21.40 -18.21
CA CYS A 63 13.58 21.54 -16.79
C CYS A 63 15.04 21.16 -16.51
N ILE A 64 15.75 22.06 -15.82
CA ILE A 64 17.14 21.89 -15.40
C ILE A 64 17.26 22.03 -13.89
N VAL A 65 18.17 21.27 -13.30
CA VAL A 65 18.59 21.38 -11.91
C VAL A 65 19.89 22.18 -11.88
N MET A 66 19.92 23.21 -11.05
CA MET A 66 21.08 24.08 -10.86
C MET A 66 21.68 23.87 -9.47
N LEU A 67 22.99 23.68 -9.40
CA LEU A 67 23.74 23.69 -8.14
C LEU A 67 24.95 24.62 -8.27
N GLY A 68 24.80 25.85 -7.81
CA GLY A 68 25.79 26.90 -8.05
C GLY A 68 25.85 27.29 -9.53
N TYR A 69 26.98 27.01 -10.19
CA TYR A 69 27.17 27.25 -11.63
C TYR A 69 27.02 25.99 -12.48
N GLU A 70 26.87 24.83 -11.85
CA GLU A 70 26.70 23.55 -12.53
C GLU A 70 25.22 23.33 -12.85
N GLU A 71 24.96 22.73 -14.01
CA GLU A 71 23.61 22.40 -14.47
C GLU A 71 23.52 20.94 -14.92
N ILE A 72 22.36 20.34 -14.71
CA ILE A 72 22.02 19.01 -15.22
C ILE A 72 20.54 18.99 -15.62
N SER A 73 20.16 18.24 -16.64
CA SER A 73 18.74 18.10 -16.98
C SER A 73 17.98 17.37 -15.85
N TRP A 74 16.70 17.72 -15.66
CA TRP A 74 15.85 17.06 -14.68
C TRP A 74 15.79 15.54 -14.91
N LYS A 75 15.71 15.10 -16.17
CA LYS A 75 15.71 13.68 -16.53
C LYS A 75 16.98 12.95 -16.08
N GLN A 76 18.15 13.53 -16.31
CA GLN A 76 19.41 12.93 -15.86
C GLN A 76 19.52 12.91 -14.33
N PHE A 77 19.07 13.98 -13.65
CA PHE A 77 19.02 14.03 -12.20
C PHE A 77 18.09 12.94 -11.65
N HIS A 78 16.87 12.84 -12.18
CA HIS A 78 15.89 11.82 -11.83
C HIS A 78 16.48 10.42 -11.97
N ASP A 79 16.96 10.05 -13.16
CA ASP A 79 17.46 8.69 -13.43
C ASP A 79 18.67 8.35 -12.54
N ALA A 80 19.60 9.29 -12.35
CA ALA A 80 20.76 9.08 -11.50
C ALA A 80 20.38 8.87 -10.03
N VAL A 81 19.52 9.73 -9.48
CA VAL A 81 19.10 9.66 -8.07
C VAL A 81 18.23 8.43 -7.83
N SER A 82 17.36 8.06 -8.77
CA SER A 82 16.57 6.82 -8.71
C SER A 82 17.47 5.59 -8.56
N VAL A 83 18.54 5.50 -9.36
CA VAL A 83 19.51 4.40 -9.28
C VAL A 83 20.30 4.44 -7.97
N ILE A 84 20.85 5.61 -7.62
CA ILE A 84 21.70 5.78 -6.43
C ILE A 84 20.96 5.45 -5.14
N CYS A 85 19.75 5.95 -4.98
CA CYS A 85 19.03 5.90 -3.70
C CYS A 85 18.10 4.69 -3.56
N PHE A 86 17.52 4.20 -4.66
CA PHE A 86 16.43 3.21 -4.60
C PHE A 86 16.76 1.87 -5.24
N LEU A 87 17.74 1.81 -6.14
CA LEU A 87 18.23 0.54 -6.68
C LEU A 87 19.40 -0.02 -5.86
N THR A 88 20.28 0.86 -5.37
CA THR A 88 21.44 0.46 -4.56
C THR A 88 21.37 1.05 -3.16
N SER A 89 21.83 0.31 -2.14
CA SER A 89 21.99 0.88 -0.80
C SER A 89 23.40 1.43 -0.63
N PRO A 90 23.56 2.61 -0.01
CA PRO A 90 24.89 3.12 0.33
C PRO A 90 25.57 2.18 1.35
N PRO A 91 26.90 2.06 1.31
CA PRO A 91 27.64 1.43 2.39
C PRO A 91 27.42 2.19 3.70
N SER A 92 27.16 1.49 4.81
CA SER A 92 26.85 2.12 6.10
C SER A 92 27.94 3.06 6.62
N TYR A 93 29.21 2.78 6.29
CA TYR A 93 30.35 3.63 6.66
C TYR A 93 30.48 4.91 5.82
N ALA A 94 29.72 5.03 4.74
CA ALA A 94 29.78 6.14 3.79
C ALA A 94 28.71 7.22 4.04
N ILE A 95 27.81 6.99 5.00
CA ILE A 95 26.73 7.91 5.40
C ILE A 95 26.97 8.34 6.84
N ASP A 96 26.99 9.65 7.09
CA ASP A 96 27.30 10.17 8.43
C ASP A 96 26.05 10.15 9.34
N ASN A 97 24.86 10.39 8.80
CA ASN A 97 23.60 10.32 9.53
C ASN A 97 22.53 9.53 8.76
N LEU A 98 22.46 8.22 9.04
CA LEU A 98 21.55 7.30 8.36
C LEU A 98 20.07 7.69 8.49
N VAL A 99 19.66 8.24 9.64
CA VAL A 99 18.27 8.66 9.88
C VAL A 99 17.92 9.85 8.99
N ALA A 100 18.78 10.87 8.95
CA ALA A 100 18.58 12.03 8.09
C ALA A 100 18.64 11.64 6.61
N TYR A 101 19.57 10.76 6.22
CA TYR A 101 19.65 10.24 4.86
C TYR A 101 18.34 9.57 4.44
N ASN A 102 17.78 8.67 5.26
CA ASN A 102 16.51 8.00 4.93
C ASN A 102 15.36 9.00 4.76
N GLN A 103 15.26 9.99 5.65
CA GLN A 103 14.24 11.04 5.55
C GLN A 103 14.39 11.86 4.27
N HIS A 104 15.60 12.35 3.97
CA HIS A 104 15.85 13.14 2.78
C HIS A 104 15.69 12.33 1.49
N ALA A 105 16.14 11.08 1.48
CA ALA A 105 15.95 10.18 0.36
C ALA A 105 14.46 9.89 0.13
N GLN A 106 13.65 9.69 1.16
CA GLN A 106 12.18 9.57 1.02
C GLN A 106 11.56 10.81 0.38
N VAL A 107 11.90 12.01 0.89
CA VAL A 107 11.44 13.30 0.33
C VAL A 107 11.77 13.43 -1.16
N VAL A 108 12.99 13.08 -1.55
CA VAL A 108 13.43 13.14 -2.95
C VAL A 108 12.74 12.04 -3.77
N GLY A 109 12.64 10.82 -3.24
CA GLY A 109 11.97 9.69 -3.88
C GLY A 109 10.53 9.99 -4.26
N ASP A 110 9.76 10.53 -3.32
CA ASP A 110 8.36 10.89 -3.54
C ASP A 110 8.21 11.95 -4.63
N ARG A 111 9.15 12.90 -4.71
CA ARG A 111 9.22 13.89 -5.79
C ARG A 111 9.53 13.27 -7.14
N LEU A 112 10.46 12.31 -7.18
CA LEU A 112 10.82 11.61 -8.41
C LEU A 112 9.66 10.74 -8.91
N LEU A 113 9.02 9.97 -8.02
CA LEU A 113 7.82 9.17 -8.34
C LEU A 113 6.71 10.02 -8.93
N ALA A 114 6.40 11.17 -8.33
CA ALA A 114 5.39 12.09 -8.87
C ALA A 114 5.77 12.72 -10.22
N CYS A 115 7.04 12.68 -10.62
CA CYS A 115 7.51 13.18 -11.92
C CYS A 115 7.72 12.09 -12.98
N ALA A 116 7.64 10.82 -12.58
CA ALA A 116 7.95 9.68 -13.43
C ALA A 116 6.79 9.29 -14.34
N ASP A 117 5.57 9.66 -13.96
CA ASP A 117 4.40 9.56 -14.81
C ASP A 117 4.36 10.79 -15.75
N ASP A 118 4.63 10.58 -17.04
CA ASP A 118 4.18 11.50 -18.11
C ASP A 118 2.64 11.50 -18.25
N MET A 119 1.93 10.94 -17.27
CA MET A 119 0.48 10.80 -17.29
C MET A 119 -0.20 12.13 -16.97
N GLU A 120 -1.38 12.28 -17.55
CA GLU A 120 -2.34 13.33 -17.24
C GLU A 120 -2.56 13.42 -15.72
N LYS A 121 -3.02 14.58 -15.25
CA LYS A 121 -3.29 14.80 -13.83
C LYS A 121 -4.14 13.66 -13.26
N SER A 122 -3.90 13.28 -12.01
CA SER A 122 -4.64 12.18 -11.38
C SER A 122 -6.10 12.56 -11.17
N ASP A 123 -7.01 11.65 -11.53
CA ASP A 123 -8.44 11.66 -11.20
C ASP A 123 -8.72 11.45 -9.70
N ASN A 124 -7.68 11.10 -8.93
CA ASN A 124 -7.75 10.84 -7.50
C ASN A 124 -6.63 11.56 -6.72
N TRP A 125 -6.99 12.25 -5.63
CA TRP A 125 -6.05 12.92 -4.72
C TRP A 125 -5.36 11.97 -3.73
N LEU A 126 -5.96 10.80 -3.44
CA LEU A 126 -5.44 9.80 -2.52
C LEU A 126 -4.02 9.36 -2.87
N GLY A 127 -3.71 9.22 -4.17
CA GLY A 127 -2.36 8.83 -4.61
C GLY A 127 -1.30 9.93 -4.44
N ALA A 128 -1.71 11.20 -4.40
CA ALA A 128 -0.79 12.33 -4.29
C ALA A 128 -0.57 12.79 -2.83
N LEU A 129 -1.53 12.54 -1.93
CA LEU A 129 -1.42 12.94 -0.52
C LEU A 129 -0.20 12.36 0.22
N PRO A 130 0.20 11.07 0.05
CA PRO A 130 1.34 10.49 0.77
C PRO A 130 2.64 11.26 0.57
N ALA A 131 2.90 11.72 -0.66
CA ALA A 131 4.09 12.50 -0.98
C ALA A 131 4.16 13.79 -0.15
N THR A 132 3.01 14.38 0.20
CA THR A 132 2.98 15.65 0.95
C THR A 132 3.51 15.52 2.37
N LYS A 133 3.47 14.32 2.96
CA LYS A 133 3.81 14.05 4.38
C LYS A 133 5.22 14.49 4.74
N TYR A 134 6.19 14.21 3.88
CA TYR A 134 7.60 14.43 4.21
C TYR A 134 8.07 15.85 3.88
N PHE A 135 7.25 16.65 3.21
CA PHE A 135 7.58 18.04 2.95
C PHE A 135 7.26 18.95 4.14
N GLU A 136 8.06 19.99 4.28
CA GLU A 136 7.89 21.11 5.19
C GLU A 136 6.95 22.16 4.57
N CYS A 137 6.01 22.63 5.39
CA CYS A 137 5.12 23.75 5.09
C CYS A 137 4.94 24.60 6.35
N SER A 138 4.72 25.91 6.20
CA SER A 138 4.45 26.80 7.33
C SER A 138 3.01 26.71 7.84
N ASP A 139 2.11 26.21 7.00
CA ASP A 139 0.70 26.00 7.30
C ASP A 139 0.32 24.59 6.85
N ASP A 140 -0.08 23.72 7.78
CA ASP A 140 -0.38 22.32 7.48
C ASP A 140 -1.57 22.14 6.53
N ARG A 141 -2.42 23.16 6.36
CA ARG A 141 -3.50 23.17 5.35
C ARG A 141 -2.97 23.12 3.92
N ASP A 142 -1.74 23.62 3.71
CA ASP A 142 -1.11 23.56 2.40
C ASP A 142 -0.84 22.11 1.97
N ARG A 143 -0.75 21.14 2.87
CA ARG A 143 -0.65 19.71 2.51
C ARG A 143 -1.81 19.27 1.62
N ILE A 144 -3.02 19.76 1.91
CA ILE A 144 -4.21 19.49 1.10
C ILE A 144 -4.25 20.42 -0.12
N TYR A 145 -4.00 21.72 0.05
CA TYR A 145 -4.10 22.68 -1.04
C TYR A 145 -3.06 22.48 -2.14
N SER A 146 -1.89 21.94 -1.78
CA SER A 146 -0.85 21.52 -2.71
C SER A 146 -1.27 20.36 -3.62
N LEU A 147 -2.40 19.70 -3.38
CA LEU A 147 -2.90 18.67 -4.29
C LEU A 147 -3.63 19.27 -5.50
N ARG A 148 -4.22 20.46 -5.38
CA ARG A 148 -5.01 21.11 -6.45
C ARG A 148 -4.26 21.26 -7.77
N GLY A 149 -2.95 21.44 -7.73
CA GLY A 149 -2.11 21.52 -8.93
C GLY A 149 -1.93 20.17 -9.62
N LEU A 150 -1.97 19.08 -8.86
CA LEU A 150 -1.56 17.72 -9.23
C LEU A 150 -2.73 16.83 -9.67
N VAL A 151 -3.98 17.25 -9.42
CA VAL A 151 -5.21 16.50 -9.71
C VAL A 151 -6.01 17.16 -10.84
N GLU A 152 -6.91 16.39 -11.45
CA GLU A 152 -7.81 16.86 -12.50
C GLU A 152 -8.66 18.07 -12.04
N PRO A 153 -9.08 18.95 -12.97
CA PRO A 153 -9.76 20.21 -12.61
C PRO A 153 -10.99 20.03 -11.71
N ASP A 154 -11.78 18.99 -11.94
CA ASP A 154 -13.00 18.69 -11.20
C ASP A 154 -12.71 18.16 -9.77
N VAL A 155 -11.62 17.40 -9.59
CA VAL A 155 -11.10 17.05 -8.25
C VAL A 155 -10.54 18.30 -7.55
N ALA A 156 -9.81 19.14 -8.27
CA ALA A 156 -9.25 20.37 -7.71
C ALA A 156 -10.36 21.34 -7.24
N GLU A 157 -11.50 21.37 -7.93
CA GLU A 157 -12.68 22.15 -7.55
C GLU A 157 -13.30 21.70 -6.22
N SER A 158 -13.21 20.41 -5.86
CA SER A 158 -13.73 19.93 -4.59
C SER A 158 -12.88 20.29 -3.37
N ILE A 159 -11.60 20.62 -3.59
CA ILE A 159 -10.66 21.02 -2.55
C ILE A 159 -10.73 22.54 -2.35
N GLU A 160 -11.84 23.07 -1.83
CA GLU A 160 -12.02 24.52 -1.63
C GLU A 160 -10.93 25.13 -0.73
N VAL A 161 -10.26 26.19 -1.20
CA VAL A 161 -9.23 26.91 -0.43
C VAL A 161 -9.90 27.89 0.52
N ASP A 162 -9.81 27.61 1.81
CA ASP A 162 -10.42 28.39 2.88
C ASP A 162 -9.60 28.28 4.18
N TYR A 163 -8.66 29.22 4.36
CA TYR A 163 -7.83 29.32 5.56
C TYR A 163 -8.61 29.80 6.81
N THR A 164 -9.95 29.96 6.74
CA THR A 164 -10.77 30.17 7.94
C THR A 164 -11.19 28.85 8.60
N LYS A 165 -11.14 27.73 7.85
CA LYS A 165 -11.39 26.38 8.35
C LYS A 165 -10.13 25.77 8.95
N SER A 166 -10.31 24.85 9.91
CA SER A 166 -9.21 24.02 10.42
C SER A 166 -8.82 22.95 9.39
N LEU A 167 -7.58 22.45 9.49
CA LEU A 167 -7.10 21.34 8.65
C LEU A 167 -8.08 20.15 8.64
N LYS A 168 -8.57 19.78 9.83
CA LYS A 168 -9.53 18.69 9.98
C LYS A 168 -10.87 18.95 9.28
N GLN A 169 -11.39 20.17 9.33
CA GLN A 169 -12.63 20.54 8.64
C GLN A 169 -12.46 20.49 7.12
N ILE A 170 -11.32 20.97 6.62
CA ILE A 170 -10.96 20.92 5.20
C ILE A 170 -10.89 19.45 4.77
N PHE A 171 -10.13 18.62 5.49
CA PHE A 171 -9.95 17.22 5.10
C PHE A 171 -11.25 16.41 5.18
N THR A 172 -12.08 16.67 6.20
CA THR A 172 -13.43 16.07 6.29
C THR A 172 -14.27 16.37 5.05
N SER A 173 -14.22 17.62 4.56
CA SER A 173 -14.97 18.02 3.36
C SER A 173 -14.45 17.32 2.10
N VAL A 174 -13.14 17.13 1.99
CA VAL A 174 -12.50 16.38 0.90
C VAL A 174 -12.93 14.91 0.93
N CYS A 175 -12.89 14.24 2.09
CA CYS A 175 -13.32 12.85 2.23
C CYS A 175 -14.82 12.66 1.88
N LEU A 176 -15.70 13.56 2.32
CA LEU A 176 -17.13 13.47 1.99
C LEU A 176 -17.39 13.67 0.48
N ASN A 177 -16.60 14.51 -0.18
CA ASN A 177 -16.70 14.68 -1.61
C ASN A 177 -16.20 13.45 -2.38
N GLU A 178 -15.14 12.78 -1.89
CA GLU A 178 -14.63 11.52 -2.45
C GLU A 178 -15.71 10.43 -2.48
N ILE A 179 -16.43 10.25 -1.36
CA ILE A 179 -17.57 9.33 -1.27
C ILE A 179 -18.56 9.55 -2.41
N THR A 180 -18.86 10.82 -2.70
CA THR A 180 -19.86 11.18 -3.70
C THR A 180 -19.33 10.96 -5.12
N ARG A 181 -18.09 11.37 -5.39
CA ARG A 181 -17.47 11.32 -6.72
C ARG A 181 -17.03 9.92 -7.14
N GLN A 182 -16.24 9.26 -6.29
CA GLN A 182 -15.56 8.01 -6.64
C GLN A 182 -16.31 6.76 -6.18
N GLN A 183 -17.33 6.94 -5.31
CA GLN A 183 -18.07 5.82 -4.71
C GLN A 183 -17.09 4.82 -4.07
N ASP A 184 -16.20 5.32 -3.22
CA ASP A 184 -15.26 4.53 -2.41
C ASP A 184 -15.11 5.10 -0.99
N LEU A 185 -14.45 4.32 -0.14
CA LEU A 185 -14.05 4.70 1.22
C LEU A 185 -12.54 4.56 1.41
N ASP A 186 -11.74 4.54 0.34
CA ASP A 186 -10.31 4.23 0.44
C ASP A 186 -9.51 5.32 1.16
N PHE A 187 -10.08 6.51 1.34
CA PHE A 187 -9.53 7.51 2.27
C PHE A 187 -9.42 7.00 3.72
N LEU A 188 -10.20 6.00 4.12
CA LEU A 188 -10.10 5.37 5.45
C LEU A 188 -8.76 4.65 5.66
N THR A 189 -8.03 4.31 4.58
CA THR A 189 -6.69 3.72 4.68
C THR A 189 -5.66 4.69 5.26
N TYR A 190 -5.97 5.99 5.30
CA TYR A 190 -5.13 6.99 5.96
C TYR A 190 -5.47 7.20 7.44
N CYS A 191 -6.58 6.65 7.95
CA CYS A 191 -6.98 6.85 9.34
C CYS A 191 -5.92 6.31 10.29
N ASN A 192 -5.46 7.18 11.19
CA ASN A 192 -4.30 6.96 12.05
C ASN A 192 -4.54 7.42 13.50
N ALA A 193 -5.76 7.82 13.83
CA ALA A 193 -6.09 8.37 15.14
C ALA A 193 -7.56 8.15 15.50
N ALA A 194 -7.79 7.70 16.73
CA ALA A 194 -9.11 7.60 17.34
C ALA A 194 -9.63 8.97 17.82
N ALA A 195 -9.47 10.03 17.01
CA ALA A 195 -9.83 11.41 17.34
C ALA A 195 -10.98 11.88 16.45
N SER A 196 -12.09 12.35 17.03
CA SER A 196 -13.33 12.68 16.28
C SER A 196 -13.18 13.82 15.25
N PRO A 197 -13.69 13.67 14.00
CA PRO A 197 -14.10 12.40 13.41
C PRO A 197 -12.89 11.47 13.21
N SER A 198 -12.97 10.27 13.77
CA SER A 198 -11.94 9.22 13.73
C SER A 198 -11.82 8.57 12.35
N TRP A 199 -12.90 8.63 11.56
CA TRP A 199 -12.92 8.22 10.15
C TRP A 199 -12.24 9.23 9.21
N VAL A 200 -11.56 10.26 9.75
CA VAL A 200 -10.76 11.21 9.00
C VAL A 200 -9.34 11.19 9.56
N ALA A 201 -8.34 11.04 8.69
CA ALA A 201 -6.94 11.01 9.12
C ALA A 201 -6.55 12.30 9.86
N ASP A 202 -5.73 12.15 10.90
CA ASP A 202 -5.06 13.24 11.57
C ASP A 202 -3.77 13.55 10.82
N LEU A 203 -3.86 14.55 9.93
CA LEU A 203 -2.74 15.03 9.10
C LEU A 203 -1.70 15.86 9.89
N GLU A 204 -1.83 15.95 11.22
CA GLU A 204 -0.80 16.53 12.09
C GLU A 204 0.06 15.42 12.74
N ARG A 205 -0.32 14.16 12.61
CA ARG A 205 0.42 12.99 13.11
C ARG A 205 1.19 12.32 11.97
N PRO A 206 2.11 11.38 12.23
CA PRO A 206 2.55 10.48 11.18
C PRO A 206 1.34 9.68 10.61
N TRP A 207 1.04 9.85 9.32
CA TRP A 207 0.16 8.95 8.55
C TRP A 207 0.99 8.21 7.50
N GLY A 208 0.41 7.26 6.79
CA GLY A 208 1.12 6.55 5.75
C GLY A 208 0.24 5.49 5.12
N ASP A 209 0.58 5.16 3.89
CA ASP A 209 -0.16 4.19 3.10
C ASP A 209 0.11 2.76 3.59
N LEU A 210 -0.95 1.97 3.71
CA LEU A 210 -0.89 0.54 3.94
C LEU A 210 -0.98 -0.15 2.58
N THR A 211 0.17 -0.34 1.93
CA THR A 211 0.20 -1.06 0.67
C THR A 211 0.08 -2.56 0.91
N VAL A 212 -1.05 -3.13 0.46
CA VAL A 212 -1.39 -4.54 0.64
C VAL A 212 -1.87 -5.16 -0.67
N ASP A 213 -1.60 -6.45 -0.85
CA ASP A 213 -2.23 -7.23 -1.92
C ASP A 213 -3.61 -7.69 -1.42
N SER A 214 -4.58 -6.76 -1.41
CA SER A 214 -5.91 -6.92 -0.81
C SER A 214 -6.99 -6.13 -1.53
N ASN A 215 -8.20 -6.67 -1.52
CA ASN A 215 -9.47 -6.07 -1.94
C ASN A 215 -10.60 -6.64 -1.05
N ALA A 216 -10.59 -6.26 0.22
CA ALA A 216 -11.51 -6.77 1.22
C ALA A 216 -12.97 -6.40 0.92
N GLY A 217 -13.21 -5.18 0.45
CA GLY A 217 -14.52 -4.69 0.01
C GLY A 217 -15.05 -5.32 -1.27
N GLY A 218 -14.21 -6.03 -2.04
CA GLY A 218 -14.60 -6.71 -3.26
C GLY A 218 -15.11 -5.79 -4.37
N ASN A 219 -14.51 -4.60 -4.52
CA ASN A 219 -14.99 -3.56 -5.44
C ASN A 219 -16.48 -3.22 -5.27
N SER A 220 -17.05 -3.35 -4.07
CA SER A 220 -18.40 -2.88 -3.79
C SER A 220 -18.47 -1.35 -3.84
N SER A 221 -19.62 -0.80 -4.25
CA SER A 221 -19.95 0.58 -3.92
C SER A 221 -20.21 0.70 -2.41
N PRO A 222 -19.78 1.80 -1.77
CA PRO A 222 -20.07 2.03 -0.37
C PRO A 222 -21.57 2.28 -0.19
N ALA A 223 -22.11 1.73 0.89
CA ALA A 223 -23.41 2.15 1.40
C ALA A 223 -23.14 2.97 2.66
N VAL A 224 -23.29 4.29 2.52
CA VAL A 224 -22.80 5.26 3.49
C VAL A 224 -23.73 6.46 3.60
N ASP A 225 -23.96 6.90 4.84
CA ASP A 225 -24.84 8.00 5.18
C ASP A 225 -24.16 8.89 6.23
N LEU A 226 -24.10 10.20 6.01
CA LEU A 226 -23.67 11.16 7.04
C LEU A 226 -24.89 11.52 7.91
N ILE A 227 -25.03 10.85 9.06
CA ILE A 227 -26.23 10.96 9.91
C ILE A 227 -26.15 12.11 10.94
N GLU A 228 -24.93 12.50 11.31
CA GLU A 228 -24.61 13.68 12.12
C GLU A 228 -23.34 14.34 11.54
N PRO A 229 -23.02 15.62 11.82
CA PRO A 229 -21.88 16.32 11.18
C PRO A 229 -20.52 15.60 11.25
N HIS A 230 -20.33 14.71 12.22
CA HIS A 230 -19.11 13.94 12.43
C HIS A 230 -19.35 12.43 12.55
N VAL A 231 -20.57 11.95 12.25
CA VAL A 231 -20.91 10.52 12.37
C VAL A 231 -21.24 9.96 10.99
N LEU A 232 -20.34 9.11 10.50
CA LEU A 232 -20.47 8.43 9.22
C LEU A 232 -21.03 7.02 9.46
N GLU A 233 -22.25 6.75 9.00
CA GLU A 233 -22.85 5.43 9.07
C GLU A 233 -22.51 4.62 7.81
N VAL A 234 -21.77 3.52 7.96
CA VAL A 234 -21.26 2.71 6.85
C VAL A 234 -21.73 1.26 6.93
N ALA A 235 -21.97 0.63 5.79
CA ALA A 235 -22.30 -0.79 5.71
C ALA A 235 -21.05 -1.68 5.63
N GLY A 236 -21.08 -2.79 6.34
CA GLY A 236 -20.01 -3.79 6.29
C GLY A 236 -20.33 -5.03 7.13
N MET A 237 -19.29 -5.77 7.47
CA MET A 237 -19.38 -6.95 8.34
C MET A 237 -18.34 -6.87 9.45
N ALA A 238 -18.75 -7.22 10.67
CA ALA A 238 -17.82 -7.50 11.76
C ALA A 238 -17.36 -8.95 11.61
N CYS A 239 -16.07 -9.13 11.36
CA CYS A 239 -15.53 -10.41 10.94
C CYS A 239 -14.87 -11.17 12.10
N ASP A 240 -14.09 -10.48 12.93
CA ASP A 240 -13.33 -11.10 14.02
C ASP A 240 -12.96 -10.03 15.07
N GLU A 241 -12.25 -10.42 16.13
CA GLU A 241 -11.76 -9.54 17.20
C GLU A 241 -10.28 -9.79 17.49
N LEU A 242 -9.58 -8.77 18.01
CA LEU A 242 -8.18 -8.91 18.44
C LEU A 242 -8.11 -9.70 19.75
N TYR A 243 -7.31 -10.77 19.77
CA TYR A 243 -7.17 -11.62 20.94
C TYR A 243 -6.15 -11.08 21.96
N ASP A 244 -5.11 -10.40 21.47
CA ASP A 244 -3.99 -9.88 22.25
C ASP A 244 -3.64 -8.44 21.84
N GLU A 245 -2.66 -7.85 22.52
CA GLU A 245 -2.06 -6.58 22.13
C GLU A 245 -1.13 -6.73 20.93
N PRO A 246 -1.02 -5.73 20.04
CA PRO A 246 -0.13 -5.81 18.88
C PRO A 246 1.35 -5.86 19.28
N CYS A 247 2.07 -6.84 18.76
CA CYS A 247 3.54 -6.87 18.84
C CYS A 247 4.15 -5.95 17.77
N PRO A 248 5.03 -5.01 18.12
CA PRO A 248 5.64 -4.11 17.15
C PRO A 248 6.45 -4.84 16.09
N LEU A 249 6.22 -4.50 14.82
CA LEU A 249 7.11 -4.83 13.72
C LEU A 249 7.00 -3.71 12.68
N ARG A 250 7.78 -2.65 12.87
CA ARG A 250 7.77 -1.51 11.95
C ARG A 250 8.24 -1.93 10.55
N PRO A 251 7.74 -1.29 9.49
CA PRO A 251 8.26 -1.48 8.13
C PRO A 251 9.77 -1.22 8.08
N LYS A 252 10.39 -1.75 7.03
CA LYS A 252 11.80 -1.53 6.75
C LYS A 252 12.02 -0.07 6.33
N GLU A 253 13.13 0.53 6.76
CA GLU A 253 13.58 1.82 6.22
C GLU A 253 14.22 1.63 4.83
N LEU A 254 14.36 2.72 4.06
CA LEU A 254 15.03 2.68 2.75
C LEU A 254 16.45 2.09 2.87
N VAL A 255 17.19 2.54 3.88
CA VAL A 255 18.51 2.01 4.25
C VAL A 255 18.50 1.62 5.71
N GLU A 256 18.64 0.32 5.96
CA GLU A 256 18.71 -0.26 7.29
C GLU A 256 19.72 -1.42 7.29
N PRO A 257 20.54 -1.59 8.36
CA PRO A 257 21.39 -2.76 8.49
C PRO A 257 20.54 -4.05 8.45
N LEU A 258 20.73 -4.85 7.40
CA LEU A 258 19.90 -6.02 7.13
C LEU A 258 19.89 -7.03 8.27
N GLY A 259 21.02 -7.19 8.98
CA GLY A 259 21.12 -8.06 10.15
C GLY A 259 20.21 -7.63 11.30
N GLU A 260 20.08 -6.32 11.55
CA GLU A 260 19.20 -5.78 12.60
C GLU A 260 17.73 -5.93 12.24
N PHE A 261 17.38 -5.66 10.97
CA PHE A 261 16.00 -5.82 10.50
C PHE A 261 15.58 -7.30 10.51
N ARG A 262 16.46 -8.20 10.07
CA ARG A 262 16.25 -9.64 10.15
C ARG A 262 16.05 -10.12 11.59
N GLN A 263 16.91 -9.68 12.52
CA GLN A 263 16.78 -10.07 13.92
C GLN A 263 15.43 -9.62 14.50
N ARG A 264 14.98 -8.39 14.16
CA ARG A 264 13.67 -7.89 14.55
C ARG A 264 12.52 -8.78 14.07
N ILE A 265 12.57 -9.26 12.81
CA ILE A 265 11.56 -10.18 12.27
C ILE A 265 11.52 -11.47 13.11
N VAL A 266 12.68 -12.06 13.39
CA VAL A 266 12.80 -13.29 14.19
C VAL A 266 12.26 -13.07 15.61
N ASP A 267 12.67 -11.99 16.27
CA ASP A 267 12.23 -11.65 17.63
C ASP A 267 10.70 -11.43 17.68
N THR A 268 10.14 -10.72 16.71
CA THR A 268 8.68 -10.55 16.59
C THR A 268 7.99 -11.90 16.42
N PHE A 269 8.47 -12.79 15.55
CA PHE A 269 7.84 -14.08 15.33
C PHE A 269 7.88 -14.96 16.57
N LEU A 270 9.01 -15.01 17.28
CA LEU A 270 9.16 -15.75 18.54
C LEU A 270 8.35 -15.14 19.70
N SER A 271 7.97 -13.87 19.60
CA SER A 271 7.03 -13.27 20.57
C SER A 271 5.57 -13.64 20.30
N LEU A 272 5.23 -13.99 19.05
CA LEU A 272 3.86 -14.34 18.63
C LEU A 272 3.58 -15.84 18.80
N VAL A 273 4.58 -16.69 18.56
CA VAL A 273 4.48 -18.15 18.61
C VAL A 273 5.72 -18.78 19.20
N SER A 274 5.61 -20.02 19.68
CA SER A 274 6.78 -20.79 20.11
C SER A 274 7.69 -21.12 18.92
N GLU A 275 8.99 -21.31 19.19
CA GLU A 275 9.96 -21.73 18.16
C GLU A 275 9.55 -23.03 17.45
N GLU A 276 9.00 -23.99 18.19
CA GLU A 276 8.47 -25.25 17.65
C GLU A 276 7.35 -25.01 16.63
N SER A 277 6.50 -24.00 16.87
CA SER A 277 5.38 -23.66 15.98
C SER A 277 5.86 -23.11 14.64
N LEU A 278 7.09 -22.58 14.55
CA LEU A 278 7.68 -22.10 13.29
C LEU A 278 8.13 -23.25 12.37
N GLN A 279 8.07 -24.50 12.84
CA GLN A 279 8.24 -25.69 12.00
C GLN A 279 6.93 -26.13 11.33
N ASP A 280 5.78 -25.59 11.75
CA ASP A 280 4.49 -25.83 11.09
C ASP A 280 4.37 -24.90 9.86
N ASP A 281 4.19 -25.49 8.68
CA ASP A 281 4.07 -24.73 7.42
C ASP A 281 2.82 -23.83 7.42
N SER A 282 1.71 -24.24 8.01
CA SER A 282 0.46 -23.45 8.04
C SER A 282 0.61 -22.19 8.93
N ILE A 283 1.22 -22.35 10.11
CA ILE A 283 1.49 -21.21 10.99
C ILE A 283 2.49 -20.26 10.33
N LEU A 284 3.56 -20.81 9.75
CA LEU A 284 4.60 -20.01 9.12
C LEU A 284 4.08 -19.28 7.88
N ASP A 285 3.19 -19.90 7.09
CA ASP A 285 2.54 -19.25 5.94
C ASP A 285 1.72 -18.03 6.37
N GLN A 286 0.96 -18.11 7.47
CA GLN A 286 0.24 -16.95 8.00
C GLN A 286 1.20 -15.83 8.42
N LEU A 287 2.31 -16.17 9.08
CA LEU A 287 3.35 -15.20 9.47
C LEU A 287 4.05 -14.57 8.27
N ILE A 288 4.29 -15.33 7.20
CA ILE A 288 4.84 -14.83 5.93
C ILE A 288 3.86 -13.86 5.27
N MET A 289 2.57 -14.19 5.24
CA MET A 289 1.55 -13.33 4.64
C MET A 289 1.48 -11.98 5.36
N VAL A 290 1.56 -11.93 6.69
CA VAL A 290 1.57 -10.66 7.42
C VAL A 290 2.88 -9.90 7.28
N LEU A 291 4.03 -10.59 7.19
CA LEU A 291 5.33 -9.96 6.97
C LEU A 291 5.40 -9.27 5.60
N THR A 292 4.84 -9.91 4.59
CA THR A 292 4.87 -9.46 3.19
C THR A 292 3.66 -8.62 2.78
N TYR A 293 2.68 -8.44 3.67
CA TYR A 293 1.39 -7.80 3.33
C TYR A 293 0.69 -8.43 2.13
N GLY A 294 0.83 -9.76 2.01
CA GLY A 294 0.29 -10.55 0.90
C GLY A 294 1.15 -10.63 -0.35
N GLN A 295 2.27 -9.91 -0.41
CA GLN A 295 3.18 -9.88 -1.56
C GLN A 295 4.04 -11.15 -1.65
N VAL A 296 3.38 -12.26 -1.98
CA VAL A 296 3.99 -13.57 -2.15
C VAL A 296 3.67 -14.10 -3.53
N ARG A 297 4.65 -14.73 -4.18
CA ARG A 297 4.52 -15.19 -5.56
C ARG A 297 3.32 -16.10 -5.77
N ASP A 298 3.07 -17.01 -4.82
CA ASP A 298 1.98 -17.99 -4.88
C ASP A 298 0.60 -17.37 -5.10
N TYR A 299 0.41 -16.14 -4.61
CA TYR A 299 -0.85 -15.39 -4.71
C TYR A 299 -0.76 -14.21 -5.67
N SER A 300 0.22 -14.20 -6.58
CA SER A 300 0.42 -13.13 -7.56
C SER A 300 0.41 -13.68 -8.98
N THR A 301 -0.03 -12.88 -9.94
CA THR A 301 0.05 -13.24 -11.37
C THR A 301 1.48 -13.46 -11.86
N GLN A 302 2.49 -13.01 -11.11
CA GLN A 302 3.89 -13.37 -11.37
C GLN A 302 4.12 -14.89 -11.38
N LYS A 303 3.32 -15.69 -10.65
CA LYS A 303 3.35 -17.15 -10.67
C LYS A 303 3.20 -17.75 -12.07
N LEU A 304 2.50 -17.05 -12.96
CA LEU A 304 2.19 -17.51 -14.33
C LEU A 304 3.38 -17.44 -15.28
N HIS A 305 4.49 -16.83 -14.84
CA HIS A 305 5.71 -16.67 -15.62
C HIS A 305 6.91 -17.30 -14.89
N PRO A 306 8.04 -17.56 -15.55
CA PRO A 306 9.27 -17.92 -14.86
C PRO A 306 9.74 -16.79 -13.91
N PRO A 307 10.37 -17.12 -12.77
CA PRO A 307 10.86 -16.10 -11.84
C PRO A 307 12.03 -15.32 -12.46
N GLY A 308 12.05 -14.02 -12.24
CA GLY A 308 13.15 -13.11 -12.58
C GLY A 308 13.80 -12.50 -11.34
N VAL A 309 14.89 -11.74 -11.53
CA VAL A 309 15.72 -11.15 -10.45
C VAL A 309 14.95 -10.22 -9.50
N TYR A 310 13.79 -9.70 -9.91
CA TYR A 310 12.92 -8.82 -9.12
C TYR A 310 11.52 -9.40 -8.90
N SER A 311 11.37 -10.72 -9.08
CA SER A 311 10.10 -11.35 -8.76
C SER A 311 9.78 -11.30 -7.26
N LEU A 312 8.56 -11.69 -6.90
CA LEU A 312 8.26 -12.08 -5.52
C LEU A 312 8.82 -13.49 -5.25
N HIS A 313 9.20 -13.74 -4.01
CA HIS A 313 9.53 -15.08 -3.52
C HIS A 313 8.25 -15.88 -3.21
N SER A 314 8.32 -17.20 -3.33
CA SER A 314 7.21 -18.08 -2.96
C SER A 314 7.11 -18.29 -1.44
N LEU A 315 5.98 -18.82 -0.96
CA LEU A 315 5.83 -19.25 0.43
C LEU A 315 6.92 -20.25 0.80
N SER A 316 7.20 -21.24 -0.06
CA SER A 316 8.26 -22.23 0.21
C SER A 316 9.65 -21.61 0.34
N ASP A 317 9.94 -20.58 -0.47
CA ASP A 317 11.19 -19.84 -0.39
C ASP A 317 11.32 -19.10 0.94
N TRP A 318 10.26 -18.40 1.34
CA TRP A 318 10.20 -17.69 2.61
C TRP A 318 10.27 -18.64 3.81
N ARG A 319 9.56 -19.77 3.79
CA ARG A 319 9.58 -20.78 4.87
C ARG A 319 11.00 -21.28 5.11
N ARG A 320 11.69 -21.67 4.05
CA ARG A 320 13.09 -22.11 4.11
C ARG A 320 13.99 -21.00 4.66
N LYS A 321 13.84 -19.77 4.17
CA LYS A 321 14.66 -18.63 4.57
C LYS A 321 14.48 -18.25 6.04
N ILE A 322 13.25 -18.17 6.52
CA ILE A 322 12.95 -17.83 7.92
C ILE A 322 13.48 -18.92 8.88
N ARG A 323 13.33 -20.20 8.52
CA ARG A 323 13.91 -21.31 9.32
C ARG A 323 15.43 -21.23 9.40
N GLN A 324 16.11 -20.76 8.35
CA GLN A 324 17.56 -20.50 8.38
C GLN A 324 17.90 -19.34 9.34
N TRP A 325 17.07 -18.29 9.39
CA TRP A 325 17.30 -17.16 10.29
C TRP A 325 17.14 -17.51 11.76
N ILE A 326 16.24 -18.45 12.08
CA ILE A 326 15.97 -18.91 13.44
C ILE A 326 17.07 -19.89 13.92
N ASN A 327 17.48 -20.82 13.06
CA ASN A 327 18.40 -21.89 13.44
C ASN A 327 19.87 -21.48 13.27
N SER A 328 20.58 -21.25 14.38
CA SER A 328 22.02 -20.94 14.37
C SER A 328 22.93 -22.10 13.90
N GLU A 329 22.41 -23.33 13.86
CA GLU A 329 23.14 -24.54 13.41
C GLU A 329 23.19 -24.71 11.89
N TYR A 330 22.28 -24.05 11.15
CA TYR A 330 22.53 -23.74 9.74
C TYR A 330 23.55 -22.62 9.74
N GLY A 331 24.82 -22.99 9.93
CA GLY A 331 25.90 -22.03 9.98
C GLY A 331 25.76 -21.01 8.86
N TYR A 332 26.17 -19.78 9.13
CA TYR A 332 26.55 -18.82 8.11
C TYR A 332 27.66 -19.46 7.27
N GLU A 333 27.32 -20.43 6.43
CA GLU A 333 28.19 -20.98 5.41
C GLU A 333 28.49 -19.78 4.54
N LYS A 334 29.68 -19.21 4.77
CA LYS A 334 30.29 -18.16 3.98
C LYS A 334 29.92 -18.37 2.52
N ASP A 335 29.02 -17.53 2.01
CA ASP A 335 28.86 -17.08 0.62
C ASP A 335 29.58 -17.93 -0.45
N ASN A 336 29.36 -19.25 -0.46
CA ASN A 336 30.01 -20.14 -1.42
C ASN A 336 28.92 -20.88 -2.15
N VAL A 337 28.56 -20.30 -3.30
CA VAL A 337 27.71 -20.86 -4.36
C VAL A 337 26.21 -20.90 -4.05
N GLN A 338 25.64 -19.81 -3.51
CA GLN A 338 24.20 -19.56 -3.59
C GLN A 338 23.86 -18.80 -4.87
N GLU A 339 22.80 -19.21 -5.56
CA GLU A 339 22.20 -18.40 -6.61
C GLU A 339 21.93 -16.99 -6.06
N PRO A 340 22.19 -15.90 -6.81
CA PRO A 340 22.03 -14.53 -6.31
C PRO A 340 20.67 -14.25 -5.65
N TRP A 341 19.62 -14.95 -6.08
CA TRP A 341 18.25 -14.89 -5.57
C TRP A 341 18.08 -15.34 -4.11
N GLU A 342 19.03 -16.13 -3.60
CA GLU A 342 18.95 -16.80 -2.30
C GLU A 342 19.52 -15.98 -1.14
N LYS A 343 20.14 -14.83 -1.42
CA LYS A 343 20.76 -14.00 -0.40
C LYS A 343 19.71 -13.28 0.46
N ASP A 344 20.01 -13.11 1.74
CA ASP A 344 19.14 -12.42 2.70
C ASP A 344 18.74 -11.01 2.21
N ASP A 345 19.65 -10.31 1.52
CA ASP A 345 19.37 -8.96 1.04
C ASP A 345 18.28 -8.91 -0.03
N VAL A 346 18.15 -9.94 -0.88
CA VAL A 346 17.09 -10.00 -1.90
C VAL A 346 15.72 -10.15 -1.25
N TYR A 347 15.58 -11.02 -0.25
CA TYR A 347 14.34 -11.19 0.52
C TYR A 347 13.98 -9.93 1.31
N LEU A 348 14.94 -9.35 2.02
CA LEU A 348 14.68 -8.17 2.83
C LEU A 348 14.45 -6.92 1.97
N ARG A 349 14.91 -6.88 0.71
CA ARG A 349 14.60 -5.80 -0.24
C ARG A 349 13.23 -5.95 -0.90
N SER A 350 12.66 -7.16 -0.97
CA SER A 350 11.32 -7.36 -1.52
C SER A 350 10.19 -6.99 -0.54
N LEU A 351 10.51 -6.82 0.74
CA LEU A 351 9.53 -6.39 1.75
C LEU A 351 9.14 -4.91 1.57
N PRO A 352 7.85 -4.55 1.78
CA PRO A 352 7.39 -3.17 1.66
C PRO A 352 8.13 -2.21 2.59
N VAL A 353 8.52 -1.06 2.03
CA VAL A 353 8.97 0.11 2.78
C VAL A 353 7.74 0.94 3.11
N GLY A 354 7.63 1.47 4.33
CA GLY A 354 6.41 2.17 4.75
C GLY A 354 6.64 3.15 5.90
N GLY A 355 5.79 4.18 5.95
CA GLY A 355 5.94 5.31 6.88
C GLY A 355 5.09 5.27 8.14
N SER A 356 4.30 4.21 8.36
CA SER A 356 3.37 4.06 9.49
C SER A 356 3.75 2.89 10.39
N VAL A 357 3.52 3.03 11.69
CA VAL A 357 3.89 2.00 12.68
C VAL A 357 2.76 0.98 12.80
N TYR A 358 2.99 -0.20 12.22
CA TYR A 358 2.09 -1.35 12.32
C TYR A 358 2.69 -2.45 13.20
N GLY A 359 1.82 -3.16 13.89
CA GLY A 359 2.13 -4.36 14.67
C GLY A 359 1.54 -5.62 14.04
N CYS A 360 2.03 -6.77 14.52
CA CYS A 360 1.42 -8.08 14.26
C CYS A 360 0.62 -8.51 15.49
N VAL A 361 -0.56 -9.08 15.28
CA VAL A 361 -1.41 -9.56 16.38
C VAL A 361 -2.17 -10.81 15.96
N LYS A 362 -2.52 -11.64 16.93
CA LYS A 362 -3.39 -12.81 16.74
C LYS A 362 -4.85 -12.44 16.96
N THR A 363 -5.74 -12.95 16.12
CA THR A 363 -7.19 -12.77 16.26
C THR A 363 -7.83 -13.86 17.12
N CYS A 364 -9.10 -13.68 17.51
CA CYS A 364 -9.87 -14.69 18.23
C CYS A 364 -10.08 -15.99 17.43
N ARG A 365 -10.08 -15.93 16.09
CA ARG A 365 -10.06 -17.12 15.21
C ARG A 365 -8.68 -17.78 15.09
N GLY A 366 -7.64 -17.12 15.61
CA GLY A 366 -6.28 -17.62 15.62
C GLY A 366 -5.43 -17.27 14.40
N THR A 367 -5.94 -16.41 13.50
CA THR A 367 -5.20 -15.87 12.35
C THR A 367 -4.25 -14.77 12.81
N PHE A 368 -3.09 -14.62 12.16
CA PHE A 368 -2.21 -13.47 12.37
C PHE A 368 -2.51 -12.35 11.37
N ILE A 369 -2.51 -11.10 11.83
CA ILE A 369 -2.84 -9.93 11.01
C ILE A 369 -1.93 -8.73 11.30
N ARG A 370 -1.95 -7.73 10.41
CA ARG A 370 -1.28 -6.43 10.61
C ARG A 370 -2.29 -5.38 11.03
N VAL A 371 -1.97 -4.63 12.08
CA VAL A 371 -2.86 -3.60 12.66
C VAL A 371 -2.08 -2.36 13.10
N PRO A 372 -2.71 -1.18 13.23
CA PRO A 372 -2.08 -0.01 13.82
C PRO A 372 -1.62 -0.30 15.25
N MET A 373 -0.53 0.31 15.71
CA MET A 373 -0.04 0.10 17.08
C MET A 373 -0.98 0.65 18.17
N GLU A 374 -1.91 1.53 17.81
CA GLU A 374 -2.96 2.03 18.69
C GLU A 374 -4.10 1.02 18.91
N ALA A 375 -4.13 -0.08 18.15
CA ALA A 375 -5.10 -1.16 18.31
C ALA A 375 -4.89 -1.89 19.65
N GLN A 376 -5.97 -2.41 20.19
CA GLN A 376 -6.01 -3.04 21.51
C GLN A 376 -6.78 -4.35 21.47
N LYS A 377 -6.51 -5.22 22.46
CA LYS A 377 -7.29 -6.43 22.65
C LYS A 377 -8.79 -6.12 22.72
N GLY A 378 -9.59 -6.89 21.97
CA GLY A 378 -11.03 -6.74 21.89
C GLY A 378 -11.52 -5.70 20.87
N ASP A 379 -10.61 -4.99 20.18
CA ASP A 379 -11.00 -4.20 19.01
C ASP A 379 -11.56 -5.12 17.90
N THR A 380 -12.57 -4.64 17.19
CA THR A 380 -13.28 -5.38 16.14
C THR A 380 -12.54 -5.23 14.82
N ILE A 381 -12.34 -6.35 14.13
CA ILE A 381 -11.92 -6.38 12.73
C ILE A 381 -13.18 -6.35 11.87
N ALA A 382 -13.29 -5.34 11.01
CA ALA A 382 -14.40 -5.19 10.10
C ALA A 382 -13.93 -5.13 8.64
N VAL A 383 -14.84 -5.49 7.74
CA VAL A 383 -14.71 -5.25 6.30
C VAL A 383 -15.88 -4.36 5.88
N LEU A 384 -15.58 -3.21 5.29
CA LEU A 384 -16.57 -2.23 4.87
C LEU A 384 -16.80 -2.31 3.36
N LEU A 385 -18.04 -2.07 2.93
CA LEU A 385 -18.32 -1.91 1.50
C LEU A 385 -17.65 -0.62 0.99
N GLY A 386 -16.99 -0.70 -0.16
CA GLY A 386 -16.22 0.42 -0.72
C GLY A 386 -14.81 0.62 -0.18
N LEU A 387 -14.32 -0.21 0.75
CA LEU A 387 -12.96 -0.14 1.29
C LEU A 387 -12.10 -1.32 0.82
N SER A 388 -10.92 -1.06 0.28
CA SER A 388 -9.99 -2.08 -0.23
C SER A 388 -9.30 -2.91 0.87
N THR A 389 -9.21 -2.40 2.10
CA THR A 389 -8.58 -3.09 3.23
C THR A 389 -9.60 -3.54 4.29
N SER A 390 -9.19 -4.41 5.22
CA SER A 390 -9.93 -4.52 6.48
C SER A 390 -9.64 -3.29 7.35
N ILE A 391 -10.44 -3.09 8.39
CA ILE A 391 -10.32 -1.93 9.29
C ILE A 391 -10.52 -2.34 10.74
N ILE A 392 -9.78 -1.69 11.65
CA ILE A 392 -9.89 -1.90 13.08
C ILE A 392 -10.82 -0.84 13.68
N LEU A 393 -11.86 -1.31 14.37
CA LEU A 393 -12.90 -0.49 14.97
C LEU A 393 -12.96 -0.73 16.48
N ARG A 394 -12.96 0.34 17.26
CA ARG A 394 -13.12 0.28 18.73
C ARG A 394 -14.53 0.65 19.14
N ARG A 395 -15.27 -0.33 19.65
CA ARG A 395 -16.66 -0.16 20.10
C ARG A 395 -16.76 0.86 21.23
N GLN A 396 -17.79 1.70 21.16
CA GLN A 396 -18.13 2.71 22.16
C GLN A 396 -19.38 2.32 22.96
N ALA A 397 -19.69 3.11 23.99
CA ALA A 397 -20.84 2.85 24.87
C ALA A 397 -22.20 3.00 24.15
N ARG A 398 -22.29 3.89 23.16
CA ARG A 398 -23.47 4.04 22.30
C ARG A 398 -23.57 2.85 21.35
N GLU A 399 -24.78 2.35 21.14
CA GLU A 399 -25.05 1.23 20.25
C GLU A 399 -24.54 1.52 18.84
N ASN A 400 -23.95 0.50 18.20
CA ASN A 400 -23.36 0.56 16.86
C ASN A 400 -22.33 1.69 16.64
N SER A 401 -21.82 2.32 17.69
CA SER A 401 -20.86 3.43 17.59
C SER A 401 -19.43 2.95 17.77
N TYR A 402 -18.54 3.40 16.89
CA TYR A 402 -17.15 2.94 16.82
C TYR A 402 -16.19 4.10 16.56
N LEU A 403 -15.01 4.04 17.18
CA LEU A 403 -13.86 4.82 16.73
C LEU A 403 -13.10 4.02 15.68
N VAL A 404 -12.72 4.66 14.59
CA VAL A 404 -11.79 4.08 13.63
C VAL A 404 -10.38 4.17 14.21
N ILE A 405 -9.72 3.02 14.35
CA ILE A 405 -8.33 2.96 14.81
C ILE A 405 -7.38 3.08 13.62
N GLY A 406 -7.73 2.43 12.50
CA GLY A 406 -7.00 2.52 11.23
C GLY A 406 -7.18 1.25 10.40
N PRO A 407 -6.62 1.21 9.18
CA PRO A 407 -6.72 0.05 8.31
C PRO A 407 -5.90 -1.12 8.86
N ALA A 408 -6.22 -2.32 8.39
CA ALA A 408 -5.53 -3.54 8.71
C ALA A 408 -5.32 -4.40 7.47
N TYR A 409 -4.39 -5.34 7.58
CA TYR A 409 -4.24 -6.42 6.61
C TYR A 409 -4.64 -7.74 7.24
N HIS A 410 -5.73 -8.32 6.74
CA HIS A 410 -6.20 -9.65 7.13
C HIS A 410 -6.22 -10.57 5.90
N PRO A 411 -5.36 -11.61 5.83
CA PRO A 411 -5.20 -12.42 4.62
C PRO A 411 -6.50 -13.14 4.20
N ASP A 412 -7.24 -13.65 5.19
CA ASP A 412 -8.49 -14.41 4.94
C ASP A 412 -9.65 -13.55 4.45
N PHE A 413 -9.53 -12.21 4.45
CA PHE A 413 -10.60 -11.32 3.98
C PHE A 413 -10.24 -10.56 2.70
N SER A 414 -9.01 -10.71 2.19
CA SER A 414 -8.46 -9.91 1.10
C SER A 414 -9.15 -10.05 -0.26
N ALA A 415 -9.96 -11.06 -0.51
CA ALA A 415 -10.64 -11.23 -1.80
C ALA A 415 -12.15 -11.27 -1.60
N ALA A 416 -12.73 -10.23 -1.00
CA ALA A 416 -14.16 -10.19 -0.67
C ALA A 416 -14.68 -11.39 0.15
N GLU A 417 -13.79 -12.17 0.76
CA GLU A 417 -14.12 -13.47 1.38
C GLU A 417 -15.04 -13.29 2.60
N ALA A 418 -15.01 -12.12 3.24
CA ALA A 418 -15.97 -11.75 4.28
C ALA A 418 -17.43 -11.81 3.78
N PHE A 419 -17.68 -11.41 2.53
CA PHE A 419 -19.02 -11.32 1.95
C PHE A 419 -19.40 -12.54 1.12
N LEU A 420 -18.45 -13.13 0.40
CA LEU A 420 -18.68 -14.18 -0.59
C LEU A 420 -18.23 -15.58 -0.14
N GLY A 421 -17.55 -15.70 1.00
CA GLY A 421 -16.94 -16.95 1.44
C GLY A 421 -15.63 -17.26 0.71
N ASN A 422 -15.03 -18.42 0.96
CA ASN A 422 -13.69 -18.78 0.47
C ASN A 422 -13.69 -19.89 -0.61
N ASP A 423 -14.86 -20.32 -1.08
CA ASP A 423 -14.97 -21.28 -2.17
C ASP A 423 -15.01 -20.53 -3.51
N PHE A 424 -13.94 -20.66 -4.30
CA PHE A 424 -13.79 -19.99 -5.60
C PHE A 424 -14.19 -20.90 -6.78
N ASP A 425 -15.00 -21.95 -6.56
CA ASP A 425 -15.51 -22.84 -7.62
C ASP A 425 -14.39 -23.51 -8.47
N GLY A 426 -13.29 -23.84 -7.80
CA GLY A 426 -12.09 -24.42 -8.40
C GLY A 426 -11.23 -23.44 -9.21
N TRP A 427 -11.48 -22.13 -9.10
CA TRP A 427 -10.58 -21.09 -9.57
C TRP A 427 -9.55 -20.74 -8.50
N GLU A 428 -8.31 -20.48 -8.91
CA GLU A 428 -7.27 -19.94 -8.05
C GLU A 428 -7.23 -18.41 -8.18
N ARG A 429 -7.15 -17.70 -7.05
CA ARG A 429 -7.03 -16.24 -7.00
C ARG A 429 -5.58 -15.79 -7.02
N LEU A 430 -5.26 -14.84 -7.89
CA LEU A 430 -3.93 -14.24 -8.03
C LEU A 430 -4.07 -12.72 -8.10
N TRP A 431 -3.31 -12.00 -7.27
CA TRP A 431 -3.26 -10.55 -7.28
C TRP A 431 -2.48 -10.02 -8.49
N HIS A 432 -3.10 -9.12 -9.24
CA HIS A 432 -2.52 -8.47 -10.41
C HIS A 432 -2.05 -7.06 -10.05
N ARG A 433 -0.76 -6.89 -9.72
CA ARG A 433 -0.20 -5.63 -9.19
C ARG A 433 -0.34 -4.43 -10.11
N GLU A 434 -0.35 -4.62 -11.42
CA GLU A 434 -0.55 -3.49 -12.36
C GLU A 434 -2.01 -3.03 -12.42
N PHE A 435 -2.96 -3.92 -12.13
CA PHE A 435 -4.39 -3.61 -12.18
C PHE A 435 -4.98 -3.37 -10.79
N LEU A 436 -4.22 -3.69 -9.73
CA LEU A 436 -4.63 -3.61 -8.33
C LEU A 436 -5.95 -4.35 -8.04
N LEU A 437 -6.09 -5.55 -8.63
CA LEU A 437 -7.27 -6.39 -8.48
C LEU A 437 -6.91 -7.89 -8.55
N HIS A 438 -7.86 -8.73 -8.17
CA HIS A 438 -7.71 -10.20 -8.26
C HIS A 438 -8.05 -10.69 -9.67
N GLY A 439 -7.12 -11.46 -10.25
CA GLY A 439 -7.39 -12.34 -11.38
C GLY A 439 -7.64 -13.77 -10.91
N PHE A 440 -8.47 -14.48 -11.65
CA PHE A 440 -8.90 -15.84 -11.38
C PHE A 440 -8.42 -16.74 -12.50
N VAL A 441 -7.65 -17.77 -12.16
CA VAL A 441 -7.09 -18.74 -13.10
C VAL A 441 -7.64 -20.14 -12.84
N LYS A 442 -7.88 -20.88 -13.91
CA LYS A 442 -8.34 -22.28 -13.85
C LYS A 442 -7.78 -23.03 -15.04
N GLU A 443 -7.40 -24.29 -14.83
CA GLU A 443 -6.83 -25.11 -15.88
C GLU A 443 -7.77 -25.15 -17.11
N GLY A 444 -7.19 -24.95 -18.31
CA GLY A 444 -7.93 -24.90 -19.57
C GLY A 444 -8.71 -23.62 -19.83
N HIS A 445 -8.65 -22.61 -18.95
CA HIS A 445 -9.32 -21.33 -19.10
C HIS A 445 -8.32 -20.17 -19.13
N SER A 446 -8.65 -19.11 -19.87
CA SER A 446 -7.94 -17.83 -19.78
C SER A 446 -8.17 -17.21 -18.40
N ILE A 447 -7.21 -16.40 -17.93
CA ILE A 447 -7.41 -15.57 -16.75
C ILE A 447 -8.63 -14.66 -16.95
N ARG A 448 -9.45 -14.53 -15.92
CA ARG A 448 -10.55 -13.56 -15.87
C ARG A 448 -10.42 -12.72 -14.61
N TYR A 449 -11.06 -11.56 -14.61
CA TYR A 449 -11.02 -10.63 -13.47
C TYR A 449 -12.37 -10.40 -12.81
N THR A 450 -13.40 -11.07 -13.32
CA THR A 450 -14.74 -11.14 -12.73
C THR A 450 -14.79 -12.30 -11.74
N ASP A 451 -15.30 -12.04 -10.54
CA ASP A 451 -15.28 -12.99 -9.44
C ASP A 451 -16.13 -14.24 -9.74
N PRO A 452 -15.56 -15.46 -9.65
CA PRO A 452 -16.29 -16.70 -9.93
C PRO A 452 -17.52 -16.90 -9.05
N ARG A 453 -17.48 -16.42 -7.80
CA ARG A 453 -18.58 -16.59 -6.84
C ARG A 453 -19.81 -15.77 -7.20
N LEU A 454 -19.70 -14.88 -8.19
CA LEU A 454 -20.79 -14.08 -8.73
C LEU A 454 -21.33 -14.66 -10.06
N ASP A 455 -20.84 -15.82 -10.50
CA ASP A 455 -21.36 -16.51 -11.68
C ASP A 455 -22.84 -16.89 -11.45
N GLY A 456 -23.69 -16.58 -12.44
CA GLY A 456 -25.14 -16.85 -12.36
C GLY A 456 -25.92 -15.88 -11.45
N VAL A 457 -25.25 -14.94 -10.78
CA VAL A 457 -25.92 -13.86 -10.05
C VAL A 457 -26.38 -12.79 -11.05
N PRO A 458 -27.69 -12.51 -11.17
CA PRO A 458 -28.19 -11.53 -12.11
C PRO A 458 -27.78 -10.11 -11.71
N PHE A 459 -27.60 -9.24 -12.71
CA PHE A 459 -27.44 -7.80 -12.48
C PHE A 459 -28.76 -7.18 -12.05
N CYS A 460 -28.72 -6.31 -11.03
CA CYS A 460 -29.85 -5.46 -10.68
C CYS A 460 -30.00 -4.33 -11.72
N ASP A 461 -31.20 -3.78 -11.88
CA ASP A 461 -31.45 -2.46 -12.50
C ASP A 461 -30.79 -2.17 -13.87
N GLY A 462 -30.73 -3.16 -14.77
CA GLY A 462 -30.28 -2.96 -16.16
C GLY A 462 -28.78 -2.71 -16.32
N PHE A 463 -27.98 -3.10 -15.32
CA PHE A 463 -26.53 -3.13 -15.45
C PHE A 463 -26.07 -4.25 -16.38
N GLU A 464 -24.98 -3.97 -17.09
CA GLU A 464 -24.26 -4.89 -17.95
C GLU A 464 -22.76 -4.85 -17.65
N GLU A 465 -22.09 -5.98 -17.88
CA GLU A 465 -20.64 -6.09 -17.78
C GLU A 465 -20.00 -5.73 -19.12
N VAL A 466 -19.06 -4.79 -19.08
CA VAL A 466 -18.24 -4.37 -20.21
C VAL A 466 -16.80 -4.75 -19.89
N VAL A 467 -16.26 -5.70 -20.65
CA VAL A 467 -14.87 -6.14 -20.50
C VAL A 467 -14.01 -5.37 -21.49
N LEU A 468 -12.99 -4.67 -21.00
CA LEU A 468 -12.02 -3.96 -21.85
C LEU A 468 -11.12 -4.95 -22.61
N ASP A 469 -10.39 -4.45 -23.61
CA ASP A 469 -9.44 -5.25 -24.40
C ASP A 469 -8.35 -5.92 -23.54
N ASP A 470 -8.01 -5.32 -22.38
CA ASP A 470 -7.05 -5.85 -21.41
C ASP A 470 -7.67 -6.84 -20.40
N GLY A 471 -8.96 -7.14 -20.54
CA GLY A 471 -9.70 -8.10 -19.72
C GLY A 471 -10.33 -7.52 -18.45
N ARG A 472 -10.10 -6.25 -18.11
CA ARG A 472 -10.69 -5.66 -16.89
C ARG A 472 -12.20 -5.45 -17.04
N PRO A 473 -13.00 -5.87 -16.03
CA PRO A 473 -14.44 -5.67 -16.05
C PRO A 473 -14.81 -4.27 -15.56
N PHE A 474 -15.77 -3.68 -16.24
CA PHE A 474 -16.47 -2.46 -15.87
C PHE A 474 -17.97 -2.71 -15.93
N TRP A 475 -18.73 -1.89 -15.21
CA TRP A 475 -20.18 -2.02 -15.12
C TRP A 475 -20.86 -0.71 -15.49
N GLY A 476 -21.83 -0.79 -16.39
CA GLY A 476 -22.60 0.35 -16.85
C GLY A 476 -24.06 -0.02 -17.07
N ARG A 477 -24.92 0.96 -17.28
CA ARG A 477 -26.32 0.74 -17.67
C ARG A 477 -26.48 0.93 -19.17
N ASP A 478 -27.40 0.17 -19.78
CA ASP A 478 -27.70 0.32 -21.20
C ASP A 478 -28.03 1.78 -21.57
N GLY A 479 -27.38 2.29 -22.62
CA GLY A 479 -27.50 3.68 -23.08
C GLY A 479 -26.72 4.75 -22.30
N HIS A 480 -26.05 4.42 -21.19
CA HIS A 480 -25.19 5.34 -20.43
C HIS A 480 -23.71 5.12 -20.78
N ARG A 481 -22.94 6.22 -20.86
CA ARG A 481 -21.50 6.18 -21.14
C ARG A 481 -20.63 6.01 -19.90
N ASP A 482 -21.21 6.14 -18.72
CA ASP A 482 -20.48 6.13 -17.46
C ASP A 482 -20.28 4.68 -17.00
N LEU A 483 -19.05 4.21 -17.14
CA LEU A 483 -18.61 2.90 -16.68
C LEU A 483 -18.02 3.02 -15.27
N SER A 484 -18.43 2.12 -14.38
CA SER A 484 -17.93 2.02 -13.01
C SER A 484 -17.04 0.79 -12.86
N VAL A 485 -16.04 0.87 -11.99
CA VAL A 485 -15.25 -0.30 -11.54
C VAL A 485 -15.93 -1.05 -10.39
N LYS A 486 -17.09 -0.56 -9.91
CA LYS A 486 -17.82 -1.14 -8.79
C LYS A 486 -18.82 -2.17 -9.28
N ASP A 487 -18.69 -3.41 -8.81
CA ASP A 487 -19.59 -4.49 -9.23
C ASP A 487 -20.97 -4.29 -8.56
N PRO A 488 -22.06 -4.07 -9.31
CA PRO A 488 -23.38 -3.83 -8.75
C PRO A 488 -23.92 -5.03 -7.97
N ARG A 489 -23.43 -6.25 -8.26
CA ARG A 489 -23.78 -7.45 -7.48
C ARG A 489 -23.18 -7.41 -6.09
N MET A 490 -22.16 -6.58 -5.84
CA MET A 490 -21.53 -6.37 -4.54
C MET A 490 -22.15 -5.21 -3.76
N SER A 491 -23.25 -4.62 -4.22
CA SER A 491 -24.00 -3.61 -3.47
C SER A 491 -24.58 -4.17 -2.16
N GLU A 492 -24.84 -3.29 -1.18
CA GLU A 492 -25.49 -3.71 0.08
C GLU A 492 -26.79 -4.47 -0.17
N ALA A 493 -27.64 -3.96 -1.07
CA ALA A 493 -28.93 -4.59 -1.39
C ALA A 493 -28.75 -5.99 -1.95
N SER A 494 -27.89 -6.15 -2.97
CA SER A 494 -27.63 -7.44 -3.61
C SER A 494 -26.99 -8.45 -2.65
N LEU A 495 -26.10 -8.01 -1.76
CA LEU A 495 -25.50 -8.86 -0.73
C LEU A 495 -26.53 -9.31 0.31
N ARG A 496 -27.40 -8.41 0.77
CA ARG A 496 -28.50 -8.74 1.70
C ARG A 496 -29.49 -9.74 1.11
N GLU A 497 -29.84 -9.59 -0.16
CA GLU A 497 -30.71 -10.55 -0.87
C GLU A 497 -30.11 -11.96 -0.92
N ARG A 498 -28.77 -12.05 -1.01
CA ARG A 498 -28.03 -13.31 -0.94
C ARG A 498 -27.75 -13.79 0.49
N GLY A 499 -28.28 -13.10 1.51
CA GLY A 499 -28.18 -13.50 2.91
C GLY A 499 -26.87 -13.12 3.61
N ALA A 500 -26.05 -12.26 3.02
CA ALA A 500 -24.84 -11.76 3.70
C ALA A 500 -25.25 -10.94 4.95
N PRO A 501 -24.63 -11.17 6.11
CA PRO A 501 -25.01 -10.53 7.38
C PRO A 501 -24.46 -9.10 7.49
N ILE A 502 -24.83 -8.23 6.54
CA ILE A 502 -24.39 -6.85 6.51
C ILE A 502 -25.01 -6.07 7.68
N GLN A 503 -24.19 -5.31 8.39
CA GLN A 503 -24.59 -4.40 9.46
C GLN A 503 -24.11 -2.97 9.19
N ARG A 504 -24.72 -2.00 9.86
CA ARG A 504 -24.34 -0.58 9.78
C ARG A 504 -23.52 -0.18 11.00
N PHE A 505 -22.38 0.46 10.77
CA PHE A 505 -21.45 0.96 11.79
C PHE A 505 -21.50 2.49 11.80
N GLN A 506 -21.68 3.10 12.97
CA GLN A 506 -21.60 4.55 13.16
C GLN A 506 -20.18 4.92 13.55
N LEU A 507 -19.39 5.41 12.59
CA LEU A 507 -18.02 5.87 12.81
C LEU A 507 -18.05 7.29 13.38
N LEU A 508 -17.46 7.47 14.57
CA LEU A 508 -17.49 8.72 15.34
C LEU A 508 -16.36 9.70 15.01
#